data_AF-A0A959B1V9-F1
#
_entry.id   AF-A0A959B1V9-F1
#
_cell.length_a   1.000
_cell.length_b   1.000
_cell.length_c   1.000
_cell.angle_alpha   90.00
_cell.angle_beta   90.00
_cell.angle_gamma   90.00
#
_symmetry.space_group_name_H-M   'P 1'
#
loop_
_entity.id
_entity.type
_entity.pdbx_description
1 polymer ?
#
loop_
_entity_poly.entity_id
_entity_poly.type
_entity_poly.pdbx_seq_one_letter_code
_entity_poly.pdbx_strand_id
1 'polypeptide(L)'
;MKYRNLTDSEITALLSQGCFCDDWTAVRVSGPFNPAHIHSARFEGTVKLCPMNQEVAPGEGAPKPSGLYSCYIKDCEIQGPVYISQVGRLEGYTIEKDVRIENVSSLVVESPTAFGNGTEIEVLNEGGGREVLIFDQLTAQIAYLMANYRHEPEMIVRLKELIQDYCQRKQSDRGVIQSGASIRDVQTIRNVNFGPKALVSGAQSLEEGTISSTEAAPAHIGEGVIAKHFIVLSGAQVDSGAILDKCLVGQGVRIGKQFSAENSLFFANCEGFHGEAVSLFAGPYTVTHHKSSLL
;
A
#
# COMPACT_ATOMS: atom_id res chain seq x y z
N MET A 1 -20.62 14.63 1.90
CA MET A 1 -20.45 15.44 0.67
C MET A 1 -21.58 15.11 -0.29
N LYS A 2 -22.10 16.08 -1.06
CA LYS A 2 -23.12 15.82 -2.08
C LYS A 2 -22.43 15.73 -3.44
N TYR A 3 -22.57 14.60 -4.11
CA TYR A 3 -22.11 14.38 -5.48
C TYR A 3 -23.24 14.70 -6.45
N ARG A 4 -22.90 15.33 -7.58
CA ARG A 4 -23.81 15.61 -8.70
C ARG A 4 -23.23 15.08 -10.00
N ASN A 5 -24.07 14.98 -11.02
CA ASN A 5 -23.60 14.71 -12.37
C ASN A 5 -22.85 15.93 -12.92
N LEU A 6 -21.96 15.68 -13.88
CA LEU A 6 -21.31 16.72 -14.68
C LEU A 6 -22.36 17.50 -15.49
N THR A 7 -22.13 18.79 -15.70
CA THR A 7 -22.92 19.59 -16.66
C THR A 7 -22.39 19.41 -18.07
N ASP A 8 -23.20 19.69 -19.09
CA ASP A 8 -22.78 19.57 -20.50
C ASP A 8 -21.56 20.46 -20.83
N SER A 9 -21.44 21.62 -20.18
CA SER A 9 -20.28 22.50 -20.31
C SER A 9 -19.01 21.88 -19.72
N GLU A 10 -19.12 21.19 -18.57
CA GLU A 10 -18.00 20.48 -17.94
C GLU A 10 -17.57 19.28 -18.78
N ILE A 11 -18.54 18.52 -19.33
CA ILE A 11 -18.26 17.41 -20.23
C ILE A 11 -17.54 17.90 -21.49
N THR A 12 -18.03 18.99 -22.11
CA THR A 12 -17.39 19.57 -23.30
C THR A 12 -15.96 20.03 -23.01
N ALA A 13 -15.72 20.62 -21.83
CA ALA A 13 -14.38 21.01 -21.41
C ALA A 13 -13.46 19.81 -21.15
N LEU A 14 -13.97 18.70 -20.62
CA LEU A 14 -13.19 17.48 -20.42
C LEU A 14 -12.83 16.82 -21.77
N LEU A 15 -13.79 16.74 -22.69
CA LEU A 15 -13.58 16.23 -24.05
C LEU A 15 -12.53 17.04 -24.82
N SER A 16 -12.57 18.38 -24.74
CA SER A 16 -11.58 19.24 -25.41
C SER A 16 -10.18 19.12 -24.81
N GLN A 17 -10.07 18.68 -23.55
CA GLN A 17 -8.81 18.38 -22.87
C GLN A 17 -8.30 16.94 -23.14
N GLY A 18 -8.94 16.22 -24.06
CA GLY A 18 -8.56 14.85 -24.44
C GLY A 18 -9.05 13.79 -23.46
N CYS A 19 -9.97 14.11 -22.56
CA CYS A 19 -10.55 13.12 -21.67
C CYS A 19 -11.64 12.31 -22.38
N PHE A 20 -11.83 11.07 -21.94
CA PHE A 20 -12.79 10.15 -22.55
C PHE A 20 -13.53 9.33 -21.48
N CYS A 21 -14.83 9.15 -21.66
CA CYS A 21 -15.66 8.27 -20.85
C CYS A 21 -16.82 7.75 -21.71
N ASP A 22 -17.13 6.46 -21.60
CA ASP A 22 -18.25 5.84 -22.32
C ASP A 22 -19.61 6.27 -21.74
N ASP A 23 -19.68 6.45 -20.41
CA ASP A 23 -20.88 6.87 -19.68
C ASP A 23 -20.56 7.96 -18.65
N TRP A 24 -20.73 9.22 -19.06
CA TRP A 24 -20.53 10.38 -18.18
C TRP A 24 -21.50 10.43 -17.00
N THR A 25 -22.61 9.67 -17.00
CA THR A 25 -23.54 9.63 -15.86
C THR A 25 -22.97 8.85 -14.66
N ALA A 26 -21.98 7.98 -14.92
CA ALA A 26 -21.25 7.24 -13.91
C ALA A 26 -20.14 8.08 -13.24
N VAL A 27 -19.73 9.20 -13.86
CA VAL A 27 -18.77 10.15 -13.29
C VAL A 27 -19.50 11.24 -12.51
N ARG A 28 -19.25 11.28 -11.20
CA ARG A 28 -19.90 12.24 -10.29
C ARG A 28 -18.90 13.18 -9.66
N VAL A 29 -19.25 14.45 -9.59
CA VAL A 29 -18.40 15.52 -9.06
C VAL A 29 -19.02 16.17 -7.83
N SER A 30 -18.19 16.64 -6.90
CA SER A 30 -18.62 17.54 -5.82
C SER A 30 -18.16 18.98 -6.09
N GLY A 31 -18.93 19.97 -5.61
CA GLY A 31 -18.75 21.38 -6.01
C GLY A 31 -17.82 22.18 -5.08
N PRO A 32 -17.21 23.29 -5.55
CA PRO A 32 -17.11 23.77 -6.95
C PRO A 32 -16.06 22.96 -7.74
N PHE A 33 -16.47 22.36 -8.87
CA PHE A 33 -15.62 21.53 -9.73
C PHE A 33 -15.01 22.38 -10.84
N ASN A 34 -13.70 22.24 -11.07
CA ASN A 34 -12.99 22.90 -12.15
C ASN A 34 -12.32 21.83 -13.04
N PRO A 35 -12.74 21.66 -14.30
CA PRO A 35 -12.15 20.67 -15.18
C PRO A 35 -10.77 21.08 -15.73
N ALA A 36 -10.28 22.29 -15.50
CA ALA A 36 -9.05 22.83 -16.12
C ALA A 36 -7.75 22.11 -15.75
N HIS A 37 -7.78 21.22 -14.76
CA HIS A 37 -6.62 20.44 -14.31
C HIS A 37 -6.79 18.95 -14.61
N ILE A 38 -7.63 18.59 -15.59
CA ILE A 38 -7.93 17.22 -15.96
C ILE A 38 -7.66 17.06 -17.47
N HIS A 39 -6.51 16.48 -17.81
CA HIS A 39 -6.04 16.34 -19.17
C HIS A 39 -5.75 14.89 -19.53
N SER A 40 -6.19 14.47 -20.72
CA SER A 40 -5.94 13.12 -21.25
C SER A 40 -6.32 11.99 -20.28
N ALA A 41 -7.39 12.18 -19.51
CA ALA A 41 -7.86 11.19 -18.54
C ALA A 41 -8.97 10.31 -19.13
N ARG A 42 -8.88 9.00 -18.93
CA ARG A 42 -9.93 8.05 -19.30
C ARG A 42 -10.66 7.57 -18.05
N PHE A 43 -11.98 7.68 -18.06
CA PHE A 43 -12.84 7.25 -16.96
C PHE A 43 -13.70 6.04 -17.38
N GLU A 44 -13.75 5.04 -16.52
CA GLU A 44 -14.60 3.85 -16.69
C GLU A 44 -15.30 3.49 -15.36
N GLY A 45 -16.48 2.89 -15.42
CA GLY A 45 -17.21 2.50 -14.22
C GLY A 45 -17.61 3.70 -13.36
N THR A 46 -17.73 3.50 -12.04
CA THR A 46 -18.20 4.54 -11.12
C THR A 46 -17.05 5.39 -10.59
N VAL A 47 -16.89 6.61 -11.09
CA VAL A 47 -15.84 7.52 -10.64
C VAL A 47 -16.44 8.70 -9.88
N LYS A 48 -15.90 8.99 -8.70
CA LYS A 48 -16.27 10.18 -7.92
C LYS A 48 -15.08 11.11 -7.77
N LEU A 49 -15.26 12.38 -8.09
CA LEU A 49 -14.21 13.40 -8.04
C LEU A 49 -14.60 14.54 -7.09
N CYS A 50 -13.66 14.89 -6.21
CA CYS A 50 -13.69 16.13 -5.45
C CYS A 50 -12.90 17.26 -6.16
N PRO A 51 -13.12 18.53 -5.76
CA PRO A 51 -12.40 19.68 -6.33
C PRO A 51 -10.87 19.57 -6.23
N MET A 52 -10.19 19.93 -7.32
CA MET A 52 -8.73 19.89 -7.48
C MET A 52 -8.19 21.32 -7.68
N ASN A 53 -8.30 22.16 -6.65
CA ASN A 53 -7.99 23.60 -6.75
C ASN A 53 -6.80 24.01 -5.86
N GLN A 54 -5.91 23.09 -5.49
CA GLN A 54 -4.82 23.34 -4.53
C GLN A 54 -3.51 22.70 -4.99
N GLU A 55 -2.39 23.19 -4.48
CA GLU A 55 -1.12 22.49 -4.66
C GLU A 55 -1.03 21.29 -3.73
N VAL A 56 -0.48 20.20 -4.25
CA VAL A 56 -0.28 18.93 -3.56
C VAL A 56 1.21 18.78 -3.31
N ALA A 57 1.60 18.74 -2.04
CA ALA A 57 2.97 18.52 -1.61
C ALA A 57 3.05 17.31 -0.63
N PRO A 58 2.90 16.07 -1.14
CA PRO A 58 3.04 14.88 -0.33
C PRO A 58 4.50 14.48 -0.23
N GLY A 59 5.09 14.77 0.92
CA GLY A 59 6.42 14.28 1.27
C GLY A 59 7.52 14.94 0.44
N GLU A 60 8.35 14.13 -0.22
CA GLU A 60 9.56 14.58 -0.91
C GLU A 60 9.28 15.10 -2.33
N GLY A 61 9.77 16.31 -2.62
CA GLY A 61 9.75 16.92 -3.94
C GLY A 61 9.09 18.31 -3.97
N ALA A 62 9.11 18.95 -5.14
CA ALA A 62 8.45 20.24 -5.33
C ALA A 62 6.92 20.09 -5.33
N PRO A 63 6.17 21.08 -4.78
CA PRO A 63 4.72 21.13 -4.90
C PRO A 63 4.28 21.03 -6.36
N LYS A 64 3.19 20.29 -6.60
CA LYS A 64 2.58 20.14 -7.93
C LYS A 64 1.14 20.64 -7.89
N PRO A 65 0.60 21.21 -8.98
CA PRO A 65 -0.81 21.56 -9.04
C PRO A 65 -1.67 20.29 -8.99
N SER A 66 -2.67 20.23 -8.11
CA SER A 66 -3.62 19.10 -8.10
C SER A 66 -4.27 18.94 -9.47
N GLY A 67 -4.46 17.71 -9.90
CA GLY A 67 -5.05 17.41 -11.20
C GLY A 67 -4.84 15.95 -11.61
N LEU A 68 -5.48 15.60 -12.71
CA LEU A 68 -5.39 14.29 -13.36
C LEU A 68 -4.76 14.49 -14.73
N TYR A 69 -3.63 13.83 -14.99
CA TYR A 69 -2.85 14.02 -16.21
C TYR A 69 -2.47 12.67 -16.82
N SER A 70 -2.96 12.37 -18.02
CA SER A 70 -2.61 11.13 -18.75
C SER A 70 -2.79 9.87 -17.89
N CYS A 71 -4.03 9.61 -17.46
CA CYS A 71 -4.33 8.49 -16.58
C CYS A 71 -5.60 7.74 -16.99
N TYR A 72 -5.68 6.47 -16.61
CA TYR A 72 -6.91 5.67 -16.71
C TYR A 72 -7.43 5.38 -15.31
N ILE A 73 -8.69 5.72 -15.05
CA ILE A 73 -9.33 5.61 -13.74
C ILE A 73 -10.63 4.81 -13.86
N LYS A 74 -10.76 3.77 -13.03
CA LYS A 74 -11.94 2.92 -12.99
C LYS A 74 -12.40 2.64 -11.56
N ASP A 75 -13.71 2.80 -11.31
CA ASP A 75 -14.33 2.44 -10.02
C ASP A 75 -13.63 3.07 -8.79
N CYS A 76 -13.20 4.33 -8.92
CA CYS A 76 -12.44 5.06 -7.91
C CYS A 76 -13.23 6.21 -7.25
N GLU A 77 -12.90 6.51 -6.00
CA GLU A 77 -13.39 7.68 -5.27
C GLU A 77 -12.22 8.57 -4.85
N ILE A 78 -12.11 9.75 -5.49
CA ILE A 78 -11.05 10.74 -5.23
C ILE A 78 -11.62 11.85 -4.36
N GLN A 79 -11.18 11.92 -3.10
CA GLN A 79 -11.83 12.71 -2.04
C GLN A 79 -11.22 14.09 -1.77
N GLY A 80 -10.11 14.46 -2.40
CA GLY A 80 -9.48 15.76 -2.16
C GLY A 80 -8.59 16.23 -3.31
N PRO A 81 -7.84 17.33 -3.13
CA PRO A 81 -6.83 17.71 -4.09
C PRO A 81 -5.77 16.60 -4.13
N VAL A 82 -5.61 15.98 -5.29
CA VAL A 82 -4.63 14.92 -5.55
C VAL A 82 -3.86 15.26 -6.80
N TYR A 83 -2.64 14.74 -6.92
CA TYR A 83 -1.87 14.78 -8.14
C TYR A 83 -1.74 13.37 -8.69
N ILE A 84 -2.42 13.08 -9.80
CA ILE A 84 -2.34 11.78 -10.48
C ILE A 84 -1.82 12.03 -11.90
N SER A 85 -0.63 11.54 -12.21
CA SER A 85 0.03 11.79 -13.48
C SER A 85 0.66 10.52 -14.04
N GLN A 86 0.47 10.25 -15.33
CA GLN A 86 1.09 9.11 -16.02
C GLN A 86 0.77 7.77 -15.32
N VAL A 87 -0.52 7.51 -15.10
CA VAL A 87 -0.97 6.28 -14.44
C VAL A 87 -1.67 5.39 -15.46
N GLY A 88 -1.06 4.25 -15.78
CA GLY A 88 -1.52 3.35 -16.83
C GLY A 88 -2.87 2.73 -16.52
N ARG A 89 -3.07 2.22 -15.30
CA ARG A 89 -4.36 1.75 -14.78
C ARG A 89 -4.50 2.07 -13.29
N LEU A 90 -5.60 2.70 -12.91
CA LEU A 90 -5.97 2.98 -11.52
C LEU A 90 -7.38 2.45 -11.26
N GLU A 91 -7.52 1.38 -10.49
CA GLU A 91 -8.80 0.66 -10.37
C GLU A 91 -9.14 0.27 -8.94
N GLY A 92 -10.36 0.58 -8.48
CA GLY A 92 -10.88 0.08 -7.20
C GLY A 92 -10.28 0.74 -5.95
N TYR A 93 -9.95 2.03 -6.02
CA TYR A 93 -9.34 2.77 -4.90
C TYR A 93 -10.17 3.95 -4.41
N THR A 94 -10.20 4.12 -3.09
CA THR A 94 -10.51 5.39 -2.43
C THR A 94 -9.21 6.14 -2.17
N ILE A 95 -9.11 7.35 -2.71
CA ILE A 95 -7.91 8.19 -2.61
C ILE A 95 -8.28 9.41 -1.79
N GLU A 96 -7.61 9.58 -0.66
CA GLU A 96 -7.81 10.72 0.23
C GLU A 96 -7.11 11.99 -0.32
N LYS A 97 -7.12 13.06 0.48
CA LYS A 97 -6.53 14.36 0.12
C LYS A 97 -5.01 14.34 0.15
N ASP A 98 -4.40 15.27 -0.58
CA ASP A 98 -2.97 15.51 -0.61
C ASP A 98 -2.16 14.28 -1.05
N VAL A 99 -2.74 13.40 -1.87
CA VAL A 99 -2.06 12.21 -2.39
C VAL A 99 -1.38 12.50 -3.72
N ARG A 100 -0.18 11.94 -3.92
CA ARG A 100 0.53 11.92 -5.21
C ARG A 100 0.67 10.51 -5.73
N ILE A 101 0.26 10.31 -6.98
CA ILE A 101 0.47 9.08 -7.75
C ILE A 101 1.09 9.51 -9.07
N GLU A 102 2.33 9.09 -9.34
CA GLU A 102 3.06 9.52 -10.53
C GLU A 102 3.82 8.36 -11.15
N ASN A 103 3.72 8.22 -12.48
CA ASN A 103 4.47 7.21 -13.23
C ASN A 103 4.25 5.80 -12.66
N VAL A 104 2.97 5.38 -12.62
CA VAL A 104 2.56 4.06 -12.12
C VAL A 104 1.92 3.26 -13.24
N SER A 105 2.47 2.09 -13.59
CA SER A 105 1.93 1.34 -14.74
C SER A 105 0.57 0.69 -14.41
N SER A 106 0.43 0.09 -13.23
CA SER A 106 -0.82 -0.53 -12.77
C SER A 106 -0.98 -0.40 -11.26
N LEU A 107 -2.11 0.13 -10.80
CA LEU A 107 -2.53 0.24 -9.41
C LEU A 107 -3.97 -0.24 -9.29
N VAL A 108 -4.16 -1.50 -8.89
CA VAL A 108 -5.45 -2.19 -9.00
C VAL A 108 -5.82 -2.96 -7.74
N VAL A 109 -7.10 -2.97 -7.40
CA VAL A 109 -7.66 -3.95 -6.46
C VAL A 109 -8.44 -5.00 -7.24
N GLU A 110 -7.99 -6.24 -7.11
CA GLU A 110 -8.58 -7.42 -7.73
C GLU A 110 -9.24 -8.27 -6.66
N SER A 111 -10.57 -8.39 -6.75
CA SER A 111 -11.43 -9.17 -5.84
C SER A 111 -11.38 -8.73 -4.37
N PRO A 112 -12.33 -9.19 -3.53
CA PRO A 112 -12.31 -8.86 -2.10
C PRO A 112 -11.07 -9.45 -1.39
N THR A 113 -10.19 -8.58 -0.90
CA THR A 113 -8.95 -8.94 -0.21
C THR A 113 -8.87 -8.27 1.17
N ALA A 114 -8.03 -8.82 2.05
CA ALA A 114 -7.65 -8.20 3.33
C ALA A 114 -6.26 -7.51 3.26
N PHE A 115 -5.71 -7.30 2.05
CA PHE A 115 -4.48 -6.53 1.82
C PHE A 115 -3.29 -7.10 2.61
N GLY A 116 -3.07 -8.40 2.52
CA GLY A 116 -2.03 -9.15 3.25
C GLY A 116 -2.37 -9.49 4.71
N ASN A 117 -3.40 -8.88 5.33
CA ASN A 117 -3.80 -9.22 6.69
C ASN A 117 -4.45 -10.60 6.77
N GLY A 118 -4.00 -11.42 7.71
CA GLY A 118 -4.41 -12.80 7.89
C GLY A 118 -3.60 -13.79 7.06
N THR A 119 -2.54 -13.35 6.38
CA THR A 119 -1.62 -14.28 5.71
C THR A 119 -0.95 -15.17 6.75
N GLU A 120 -1.03 -16.48 6.56
CA GLU A 120 -0.34 -17.45 7.40
C GLU A 120 1.12 -17.63 6.93
N ILE A 121 2.04 -17.56 7.88
CA ILE A 121 3.48 -17.66 7.62
C ILE A 121 4.12 -18.70 8.54
N GLU A 122 5.13 -19.40 8.02
CA GLU A 122 5.83 -20.48 8.72
C GLU A 122 7.13 -19.96 9.34
N VAL A 123 7.13 -19.71 10.65
CA VAL A 123 8.29 -19.19 11.38
C VAL A 123 8.97 -20.27 12.22
N LEU A 124 10.29 -20.14 12.42
CA LEU A 124 11.19 -21.05 13.15
C LEU A 124 11.31 -22.48 12.60
N ASN A 125 10.32 -22.97 11.85
CA ASN A 125 10.32 -24.28 11.24
C ASN A 125 9.68 -24.20 9.85
N GLU A 126 10.49 -24.39 8.81
CA GLU A 126 10.06 -24.51 7.41
C GLU A 126 9.14 -25.72 7.17
N GLY A 127 9.13 -26.69 8.09
CA GLY A 127 8.21 -27.83 8.05
C GLY A 127 6.84 -27.57 8.68
N GLY A 128 6.52 -26.32 9.04
CA GLY A 128 5.25 -25.92 9.66
C GLY A 128 5.12 -26.25 11.16
N GLY A 129 3.89 -26.17 11.67
CA GLY A 129 3.51 -26.40 13.06
C GLY A 129 3.84 -25.25 14.03
N ARG A 130 4.25 -24.09 13.51
CA ARG A 130 4.55 -22.85 14.24
C ARG A 130 4.01 -21.61 13.51
N GLU A 131 2.90 -21.79 12.82
CA GLU A 131 2.35 -20.78 11.92
C GLU A 131 1.85 -19.56 12.68
N VAL A 132 2.17 -18.37 12.15
CA VAL A 132 1.70 -17.09 12.65
C VAL A 132 0.89 -16.41 11.56
N LEU A 133 -0.24 -15.80 11.94
CA LEU A 133 -1.03 -14.96 11.04
C LEU A 133 -0.48 -13.53 11.12
N ILE A 134 0.02 -12.98 10.01
CA ILE A 134 0.45 -11.58 9.97
C ILE A 134 -0.74 -10.65 9.82
N PHE A 135 -0.79 -9.59 10.63
CA PHE A 135 -1.75 -8.49 10.53
C PHE A 135 -1.09 -7.21 11.03
N ASP A 136 -1.64 -6.05 10.68
CA ASP A 136 -1.03 -4.75 10.96
C ASP A 136 -1.05 -4.30 12.44
N GLN A 137 -1.59 -5.12 13.33
CA GLN A 137 -1.51 -4.96 14.79
C GLN A 137 -0.74 -6.10 15.47
N LEU A 138 -0.06 -6.96 14.68
CA LEU A 138 0.72 -8.08 15.21
C LEU A 138 1.92 -7.56 16.00
N THR A 139 1.97 -7.93 17.28
CA THR A 139 3.09 -7.62 18.18
C THR A 139 4.01 -8.83 18.35
N ALA A 140 5.24 -8.59 18.78
CA ALA A 140 6.20 -9.66 19.09
C ALA A 140 5.65 -10.63 20.15
N GLN A 141 4.88 -10.11 21.11
CA GLN A 141 4.28 -10.89 22.18
C GLN A 141 3.19 -11.84 21.64
N ILE A 142 2.28 -11.32 20.81
CA ILE A 142 1.22 -12.12 20.17
C ILE A 142 1.85 -13.20 19.29
N ALA A 143 2.81 -12.83 18.45
CA ALA A 143 3.51 -13.79 17.60
C ALA A 143 4.27 -14.85 18.39
N TYR A 144 4.92 -14.47 19.50
CA TYR A 144 5.66 -15.39 20.35
C TYR A 144 4.73 -16.42 21.00
N LEU A 145 3.57 -15.96 21.50
CA LEU A 145 2.52 -16.85 22.02
C LEU A 145 2.06 -17.83 20.93
N MET A 146 1.75 -17.35 19.72
CA MET A 146 1.33 -18.20 18.60
C MET A 146 2.38 -19.25 18.23
N ALA A 147 3.65 -18.86 18.11
CA ALA A 147 4.70 -19.73 17.61
C ALA A 147 5.24 -20.72 18.67
N ASN A 148 5.27 -20.34 19.96
CA ASN A 148 5.95 -21.13 21.00
C ASN A 148 5.01 -21.85 21.98
N TYR A 149 3.78 -21.38 22.17
CA TYR A 149 2.82 -21.98 23.12
C TYR A 149 1.92 -23.03 22.48
N ARG A 150 2.47 -23.83 21.55
CA ARG A 150 1.76 -24.91 20.85
C ARG A 150 1.19 -26.02 21.74
N HIS A 151 1.61 -26.07 23.01
CA HIS A 151 1.08 -26.99 24.01
C HIS A 151 -0.29 -26.54 24.56
N GLU A 152 -0.72 -25.31 24.24
CA GLU A 152 -2.02 -24.74 24.61
C GLU A 152 -2.93 -24.59 23.36
N PRO A 153 -3.41 -25.70 22.77
CA PRO A 153 -4.12 -25.66 21.48
C PRO A 153 -5.40 -24.82 21.51
N GLU A 154 -6.14 -24.83 22.63
CA GLU A 154 -7.37 -24.04 22.77
C GLU A 154 -7.06 -22.53 22.72
N MET A 155 -6.00 -22.09 23.38
CA MET A 155 -5.57 -20.68 23.35
C MET A 155 -5.18 -20.27 21.92
N ILE A 156 -4.43 -21.11 21.20
CA ILE A 156 -4.01 -20.84 19.82
C ILE A 156 -5.22 -20.72 18.89
N VAL A 157 -6.20 -21.62 19.01
CA VAL A 157 -7.44 -21.56 18.22
C VAL A 157 -8.18 -20.25 18.50
N ARG A 158 -8.40 -19.89 19.77
CA ARG A 158 -9.07 -18.62 20.13
C ARG A 158 -8.32 -17.39 19.64
N LEU A 159 -7.00 -17.41 19.68
CA LEU A 159 -6.19 -16.30 19.20
C LEU A 159 -6.29 -16.17 17.66
N LYS A 160 -6.25 -17.29 16.93
CA LYS A 160 -6.47 -17.29 15.48
C LYS A 160 -7.88 -16.79 15.12
N GLU A 161 -8.92 -17.19 15.84
CA GLU A 161 -10.30 -16.68 15.65
C GLU A 161 -10.37 -15.15 15.79
N LEU A 162 -9.78 -14.58 16.85
CA LEU A 162 -9.76 -13.13 17.07
C LEU A 162 -9.05 -12.37 15.93
N ILE A 163 -7.95 -12.92 15.43
CA ILE A 163 -7.21 -12.34 14.31
C ILE A 163 -8.02 -12.45 13.02
N GLN A 164 -8.66 -13.59 12.77
CA GLN A 164 -9.50 -13.80 11.58
C GLN A 164 -10.71 -12.84 11.58
N ASP A 165 -11.38 -12.65 12.72
CA ASP A 165 -12.49 -11.69 12.87
C ASP A 165 -12.02 -10.24 12.61
N TYR A 166 -10.78 -9.92 12.99
CA TYR A 166 -10.17 -8.63 12.64
C TYR A 166 -9.91 -8.51 11.13
N CYS A 167 -9.34 -9.54 10.51
CA CYS A 167 -9.03 -9.53 9.08
C CYS A 167 -10.28 -9.50 8.20
N GLN A 168 -11.34 -10.22 8.58
CA GLN A 168 -12.64 -10.19 7.89
C GLN A 168 -13.26 -8.79 7.89
N ARG A 169 -13.15 -8.05 9.01
CA ARG A 169 -13.61 -6.65 9.07
C ARG A 169 -12.83 -5.69 8.18
N LYS A 170 -11.62 -6.09 7.77
CA LYS A 170 -10.78 -5.34 6.81
C LYS A 170 -10.97 -5.78 5.36
N GLN A 171 -11.65 -6.90 5.13
CA GLN A 171 -11.85 -7.40 3.78
C GLN A 171 -12.67 -6.39 2.98
N SER A 172 -12.15 -6.00 1.83
CA SER A 172 -12.75 -4.99 0.96
C SER A 172 -12.41 -5.29 -0.48
N ASP A 173 -13.34 -4.97 -1.38
CA ASP A 173 -13.11 -4.90 -2.82
C ASP A 173 -12.49 -3.55 -3.25
N ARG A 174 -12.24 -2.67 -2.27
CA ARG A 174 -11.75 -1.32 -2.47
C ARG A 174 -10.57 -1.01 -1.56
N GLY A 175 -9.46 -0.65 -2.18
CA GLY A 175 -8.24 -0.22 -1.49
C GLY A 175 -8.32 1.24 -1.04
N VAL A 176 -7.47 1.61 -0.10
CA VAL A 176 -7.40 2.97 0.44
C VAL A 176 -5.97 3.49 0.34
N ILE A 177 -5.84 4.68 -0.24
CA ILE A 177 -4.62 5.49 -0.20
C ILE A 177 -4.91 6.70 0.67
N GLN A 178 -4.33 6.70 1.87
CA GLN A 178 -4.63 7.71 2.89
C GLN A 178 -3.85 9.01 2.70
N SER A 179 -4.31 10.04 3.42
CA SER A 179 -3.91 11.43 3.19
C SER A 179 -2.40 11.64 3.21
N GLY A 180 -1.88 12.39 2.24
CA GLY A 180 -0.46 12.74 2.17
C GLY A 180 0.47 11.65 1.63
N ALA A 181 -0.04 10.47 1.25
CA ALA A 181 0.78 9.41 0.67
C ALA A 181 1.35 9.81 -0.71
N SER A 182 2.54 9.30 -1.02
CA SER A 182 3.27 9.56 -2.26
C SER A 182 3.72 8.24 -2.88
N ILE A 183 3.18 7.92 -4.06
CA ILE A 183 3.48 6.69 -4.81
C ILE A 183 4.06 7.11 -6.16
N ARG A 184 5.33 6.80 -6.40
CA ARG A 184 6.07 7.28 -7.58
C ARG A 184 6.88 6.16 -8.22
N ASP A 185 6.92 6.17 -9.54
CA ASP A 185 7.84 5.33 -10.32
C ASP A 185 7.70 3.84 -10.01
N VAL A 186 6.46 3.34 -9.92
CA VAL A 186 6.15 1.94 -9.57
C VAL A 186 5.58 1.21 -10.77
N GLN A 187 6.05 -0.01 -11.06
CA GLN A 187 5.46 -0.77 -12.17
C GLN A 187 4.10 -1.34 -11.79
N THR A 188 4.04 -2.23 -10.79
CA THR A 188 2.80 -2.94 -10.45
C THR A 188 2.47 -2.83 -8.96
N ILE A 189 1.24 -2.43 -8.66
CA ILE A 189 0.63 -2.48 -7.34
C ILE A 189 -0.69 -3.22 -7.46
N ARG A 190 -0.85 -4.31 -6.69
CA ARG A 190 -2.06 -5.13 -6.65
C ARG A 190 -2.46 -5.39 -5.21
N ASN A 191 -3.69 -5.05 -4.84
CA ASN A 191 -4.23 -5.39 -3.52
C ASN A 191 -3.38 -4.84 -2.36
N VAL A 192 -3.04 -3.54 -2.44
CA VAL A 192 -2.23 -2.87 -1.41
C VAL A 192 -2.95 -1.67 -0.80
N ASN A 193 -2.90 -1.54 0.53
CA ASN A 193 -3.35 -0.36 1.26
C ASN A 193 -2.17 0.51 1.72
N PHE A 194 -2.37 1.83 1.69
CA PHE A 194 -1.35 2.82 2.02
C PHE A 194 -1.83 3.75 3.13
N GLY A 195 -1.11 3.76 4.25
CA GLY A 195 -1.38 4.63 5.39
C GLY A 195 -0.98 6.10 5.14
N PRO A 196 -1.33 7.02 6.07
CA PRO A 196 -1.02 8.43 5.94
C PRO A 196 0.47 8.67 5.73
N LYS A 197 0.80 9.57 4.80
CA LYS A 197 2.19 9.96 4.49
C LYS A 197 3.11 8.79 4.09
N ALA A 198 2.57 7.65 3.67
CA ALA A 198 3.39 6.55 3.15
C ALA A 198 4.18 7.01 1.92
N LEU A 199 5.45 6.64 1.84
CA LEU A 199 6.36 7.00 0.76
C LEU A 199 6.76 5.74 -0.01
N VAL A 200 6.35 5.66 -1.27
CA VAL A 200 6.72 4.57 -2.17
C VAL A 200 7.34 5.18 -3.42
N SER A 201 8.60 4.85 -3.69
CA SER A 201 9.34 5.41 -4.83
C SER A 201 10.24 4.33 -5.45
N GLY A 202 10.01 4.01 -6.72
CA GLY A 202 10.88 3.10 -7.47
C GLY A 202 10.68 1.60 -7.19
N ALA A 203 9.62 1.22 -6.46
CA ALA A 203 9.30 -0.18 -6.22
C ALA A 203 8.98 -0.90 -7.54
N GLN A 204 9.36 -2.17 -7.66
CA GLN A 204 9.10 -2.95 -8.88
C GLN A 204 7.72 -3.61 -8.85
N SER A 205 7.39 -4.33 -7.77
CA SER A 205 6.08 -4.97 -7.62
C SER A 205 5.67 -5.04 -6.15
N LEU A 206 4.43 -4.63 -5.84
CA LEU A 206 3.83 -4.74 -4.52
C LEU A 206 2.49 -5.47 -4.64
N GLU A 207 2.38 -6.64 -4.03
CA GLU A 207 1.21 -7.51 -4.13
C GLU A 207 0.73 -7.97 -2.75
N GLU A 208 -0.58 -7.87 -2.50
CA GLU A 208 -1.22 -8.37 -1.27
C GLU A 208 -0.56 -7.82 0.00
N GLY A 209 -0.69 -6.52 0.27
CA GLY A 209 0.03 -5.94 1.40
C GLY A 209 -0.56 -4.70 2.03
N THR A 210 -0.10 -4.41 3.25
CA THR A 210 -0.49 -3.22 4.00
C THR A 210 0.75 -2.43 4.37
N ILE A 211 0.80 -1.16 3.96
CA ILE A 211 1.84 -0.21 4.37
C ILE A 211 1.22 0.72 5.41
N SER A 212 1.31 0.34 6.68
CA SER A 212 0.87 1.15 7.78
C SER A 212 1.89 2.27 8.03
N SER A 213 1.43 3.50 7.93
CA SER A 213 2.27 4.70 7.99
C SER A 213 1.57 5.78 8.80
N THR A 214 2.31 6.71 9.37
CA THR A 214 1.76 7.87 10.07
C THR A 214 2.54 9.12 9.72
N GLU A 215 1.98 10.31 9.98
CA GLU A 215 2.71 11.56 9.76
C GLU A 215 3.97 11.68 10.62
N ALA A 216 3.93 11.19 11.87
CA ALA A 216 5.08 11.22 12.78
C ALA A 216 6.15 10.17 12.45
N ALA A 217 5.75 9.05 11.83
CA ALA A 217 6.63 7.96 11.44
C ALA A 217 6.21 7.40 10.07
N PRO A 218 6.58 8.08 8.97
CA PRO A 218 6.30 7.61 7.62
C PRO A 218 6.97 6.27 7.33
N ALA A 219 6.25 5.34 6.70
CA ALA A 219 6.86 4.13 6.15
C ALA A 219 7.39 4.39 4.72
N HIS A 220 8.55 3.83 4.41
CA HIS A 220 9.25 4.04 3.14
C HIS A 220 9.49 2.72 2.40
N ILE A 221 9.02 2.63 1.15
CA ILE A 221 9.39 1.59 0.20
C ILE A 221 10.16 2.23 -0.96
N GLY A 222 11.42 1.87 -1.10
CA GLY A 222 12.33 2.44 -2.07
C GLY A 222 12.53 1.60 -3.32
N GLU A 223 13.63 1.90 -4.00
CA GLU A 223 13.94 1.41 -5.35
C GLU A 223 14.13 -0.10 -5.41
N GLY A 224 13.59 -0.71 -6.46
CA GLY A 224 13.78 -2.12 -6.81
C GLY A 224 13.08 -3.12 -5.90
N VAL A 225 12.30 -2.67 -4.92
CA VAL A 225 11.63 -3.57 -3.97
C VAL A 225 10.58 -4.43 -4.68
N ILE A 226 10.58 -5.73 -4.36
CA ILE A 226 9.55 -6.69 -4.73
C ILE A 226 8.96 -7.24 -3.43
N ALA A 227 7.67 -7.05 -3.20
CA ALA A 227 7.01 -7.53 -1.99
C ALA A 227 5.68 -8.23 -2.29
N LYS A 228 5.49 -9.42 -1.73
CA LYS A 228 4.28 -10.22 -1.83
C LYS A 228 3.80 -10.68 -0.45
N HIS A 229 2.50 -10.61 -0.17
CA HIS A 229 1.93 -11.01 1.12
C HIS A 229 2.65 -10.37 2.32
N PHE A 230 2.62 -9.05 2.41
CA PHE A 230 3.50 -8.33 3.32
C PHE A 230 2.76 -7.30 4.17
N ILE A 231 3.34 -6.99 5.33
CA ILE A 231 2.88 -5.90 6.19
C ILE A 231 4.09 -5.08 6.61
N VAL A 232 4.09 -3.80 6.25
CA VAL A 232 5.11 -2.83 6.64
C VAL A 232 4.49 -1.86 7.62
N LEU A 233 5.09 -1.69 8.80
CA LEU A 233 4.59 -0.81 9.85
C LEU A 233 5.29 0.55 9.86
N SER A 234 4.74 1.47 10.65
CA SER A 234 5.16 2.88 10.70
C SER A 234 6.66 3.04 10.99
N GLY A 235 7.31 3.95 10.26
CA GLY A 235 8.74 4.23 10.39
C GLY A 235 9.67 3.18 9.80
N ALA A 236 9.14 2.08 9.25
CA ALA A 236 9.96 1.09 8.57
C ALA A 236 10.45 1.58 7.21
N GLN A 237 11.62 1.10 6.79
CA GLN A 237 12.25 1.39 5.51
C GLN A 237 12.64 0.08 4.82
N VAL A 238 12.09 -0.15 3.63
CA VAL A 238 12.44 -1.28 2.77
C VAL A 238 12.95 -0.70 1.45
N ASP A 239 14.21 -0.92 1.06
CA ASP A 239 14.75 -0.33 -0.19
C ASP A 239 15.80 -1.19 -0.90
N SER A 240 16.47 -0.61 -1.90
CA SER A 240 17.68 -1.15 -2.55
C SER A 240 17.53 -2.60 -3.02
N GLY A 241 16.43 -2.89 -3.71
CA GLY A 241 16.20 -4.21 -4.30
C GLY A 241 15.84 -5.31 -3.30
N ALA A 242 15.36 -4.96 -2.10
CA ALA A 242 14.89 -5.97 -1.15
C ALA A 242 13.71 -6.78 -1.69
N ILE A 243 13.69 -8.09 -1.39
CA ILE A 243 12.65 -9.03 -1.82
C ILE A 243 11.96 -9.58 -0.57
N LEU A 244 10.64 -9.43 -0.48
CA LEU A 244 9.84 -9.91 0.65
C LEU A 244 8.72 -10.82 0.13
N ASP A 245 8.61 -12.04 0.66
CA ASP A 245 7.40 -12.86 0.51
C ASP A 245 6.93 -13.32 1.89
N LYS A 246 5.64 -13.14 2.20
CA LYS A 246 5.05 -13.57 3.47
C LYS A 246 5.81 -13.02 4.68
N CYS A 247 5.94 -11.70 4.76
CA CYS A 247 6.76 -11.02 5.77
C CYS A 247 6.00 -9.95 6.57
N LEU A 248 6.30 -9.87 7.87
CA LEU A 248 6.00 -8.68 8.70
C LEU A 248 7.28 -7.87 8.89
N VAL A 249 7.24 -6.59 8.49
CA VAL A 249 8.27 -5.59 8.72
C VAL A 249 7.74 -4.61 9.77
N GLY A 250 8.18 -4.80 11.01
CA GLY A 250 7.74 -4.06 12.18
C GLY A 250 8.17 -2.60 12.21
N GLN A 251 7.77 -1.88 13.26
CA GLN A 251 8.05 -0.44 13.37
C GLN A 251 9.54 -0.14 13.39
N GLY A 252 9.97 0.87 12.63
CA GLY A 252 11.38 1.29 12.58
C GLY A 252 12.34 0.26 11.98
N VAL A 253 11.84 -0.85 11.42
CA VAL A 253 12.68 -1.88 10.80
C VAL A 253 13.31 -1.35 9.52
N ARG A 254 14.57 -1.71 9.28
CA ARG A 254 15.29 -1.36 8.05
C ARG A 254 15.69 -2.62 7.31
N ILE A 255 15.18 -2.79 6.09
CA ILE A 255 15.56 -3.87 5.19
C ILE A 255 16.06 -3.27 3.89
N GLY A 256 17.21 -3.72 3.40
CA GLY A 256 17.71 -3.22 2.13
C GLY A 256 18.95 -3.92 1.65
N LYS A 257 19.63 -3.30 0.67
CA LYS A 257 20.86 -3.82 0.05
C LYS A 257 20.70 -5.27 -0.42
N GLN A 258 19.66 -5.49 -1.23
CA GLN A 258 19.30 -6.79 -1.83
C GLN A 258 19.02 -7.90 -0.81
N PHE A 259 18.57 -7.54 0.39
CA PHE A 259 18.15 -8.52 1.38
C PHE A 259 16.87 -9.23 0.92
N SER A 260 16.85 -10.55 1.02
CA SER A 260 15.68 -11.39 0.71
C SER A 260 15.10 -11.98 1.99
N ALA A 261 13.78 -11.96 2.12
CA ALA A 261 13.10 -12.56 3.25
C ALA A 261 11.87 -13.34 2.81
N GLU A 262 11.73 -14.56 3.33
CA GLU A 262 10.57 -15.41 3.12
C GLU A 262 10.04 -15.92 4.47
N ASN A 263 8.72 -15.94 4.65
CA ASN A 263 8.04 -16.46 5.85
C ASN A 263 8.61 -15.88 7.16
N SER A 264 8.98 -14.59 7.17
CA SER A 264 9.81 -14.01 8.22
C SER A 264 9.14 -12.84 8.95
N LEU A 265 9.38 -12.77 10.25
CA LEU A 265 8.92 -11.70 11.14
C LEU A 265 10.10 -10.86 11.59
N PHE A 266 10.07 -9.56 11.30
CA PHE A 266 11.01 -8.58 11.83
C PHE A 266 10.24 -7.65 12.76
N PHE A 267 10.49 -7.73 14.06
CA PHE A 267 9.84 -6.84 15.03
C PHE A 267 10.62 -5.52 15.20
N ALA A 268 10.17 -4.67 16.11
CA ALA A 268 10.61 -3.27 16.19
C ALA A 268 12.14 -3.09 16.13
N ASN A 269 12.58 -2.13 15.32
CA ASN A 269 13.98 -1.72 15.19
C ASN A 269 14.96 -2.84 14.78
N CYS A 270 14.49 -3.86 14.06
CA CYS A 270 15.39 -4.81 13.42
C CYS A 270 16.08 -4.19 12.20
N GLU A 271 17.26 -4.71 11.86
CA GLU A 271 17.97 -4.34 10.64
C GLU A 271 18.38 -5.58 9.85
N GLY A 272 18.07 -5.59 8.54
CA GLY A 272 18.36 -6.68 7.62
C GLY A 272 18.99 -6.17 6.33
N PHE A 273 20.29 -6.38 6.17
CA PHE A 273 21.05 -5.99 4.98
C PHE A 273 21.93 -7.12 4.48
N HIS A 274 22.15 -7.17 3.16
CA HIS A 274 23.05 -8.11 2.47
C HIS A 274 22.91 -9.58 2.92
N GLY A 275 21.80 -10.22 2.55
CA GLY A 275 21.58 -11.61 2.92
C GLY A 275 20.20 -12.16 2.60
N GLU A 276 19.89 -13.25 3.26
CA GLU A 276 18.64 -13.99 3.15
C GLU A 276 18.16 -14.39 4.55
N ALA A 277 16.86 -14.35 4.77
CA ALA A 277 16.18 -14.88 5.95
C ALA A 277 14.98 -15.72 5.51
N VAL A 278 14.94 -16.98 5.93
CA VAL A 278 13.80 -17.88 5.69
C VAL A 278 13.26 -18.33 7.05
N SER A 279 11.95 -18.26 7.22
CA SER A 279 11.27 -18.67 8.45
C SER A 279 11.84 -18.01 9.72
N LEU A 280 12.31 -16.76 9.61
CA LEU A 280 12.97 -16.07 10.72
C LEU A 280 11.93 -15.48 11.70
N PHE A 281 12.16 -15.69 13.00
CA PHE A 281 11.50 -14.92 14.05
C PHE A 281 12.53 -13.94 14.65
N ALA A 282 12.62 -12.74 14.08
CA ALA A 282 13.50 -11.69 14.58
C ALA A 282 12.77 -10.85 15.64
N GLY A 283 13.08 -11.12 16.91
CA GLY A 283 12.65 -10.30 18.03
C GLY A 283 13.15 -8.85 17.91
N PRO A 284 12.60 -7.89 18.69
CA PRO A 284 13.01 -6.49 18.60
C PRO A 284 14.53 -6.31 18.69
N TYR A 285 15.08 -5.38 17.89
CA TYR A 285 16.51 -5.09 17.79
C TYR A 285 17.40 -6.24 17.27
N THR A 286 16.84 -7.21 16.53
CA THR A 286 17.64 -8.21 15.83
C THR A 286 18.30 -7.59 14.60
N VAL A 287 19.60 -7.85 14.42
CA VAL A 287 20.41 -7.18 13.39
C VAL A 287 21.21 -8.19 12.57
N THR A 288 21.20 -8.02 11.25
CA THR A 288 22.07 -8.72 10.30
C THR A 288 22.48 -7.76 9.18
N HIS A 289 23.78 -7.54 8.97
CA HIS A 289 24.29 -6.54 8.00
C HIS A 289 25.19 -7.09 6.90
N HIS A 290 26.14 -7.95 7.28
CA HIS A 290 27.20 -8.43 6.42
C HIS A 290 27.61 -9.83 6.90
N LYS A 291 27.75 -10.76 5.96
CA LYS A 291 28.50 -12.00 6.16
C LYS A 291 29.95 -11.73 5.79
N SER A 292 30.71 -11.00 6.61
CA SER A 292 32.16 -10.90 6.46
C SER A 292 32.78 -12.23 6.90
N SER A 293 32.68 -13.23 6.02
CA SER A 293 33.22 -14.58 6.25
C SER A 293 33.48 -15.27 4.91
N LEU A 294 34.43 -14.74 4.14
CA LEU A 294 35.20 -15.52 3.18
C LEU A 294 36.67 -15.10 3.29
N LEU A 295 37.37 -15.82 4.16
CA LEU A 295 38.82 -15.79 4.52
C LEU A 295 39.27 -14.68 5.48
#